data_AF-A0A2T7N6Q3-F1
#
_entry.id   AF-A0A2T7N6Q3-F1
#
_cell.length_a   1.000
_cell.length_b   1.000
_cell.length_c   1.000
_cell.angle_alpha   90.00
_cell.angle_beta   90.00
_cell.angle_gamma   90.00
#
_symmetry.space_group_name_H-M   'P 1'
#
loop_
_entity.id
_entity.type
_entity.pdbx_description
1 polymer ?
#
loop_
_entity_poly.entity_id
_entity_poly.type
_entity_poly.pdbx_seq_one_letter_code
_entity_poly.pdbx_strand_id
1 'polypeptide(L)' 'MIDVTDRGANSSSSLSETAHKKHPVGRVGRPKDIGKACLFLASDESSFITGANLIIDGGMTRKMVYVEKRW' A
#
# COMPACT_ATOMS: atom_id res chain seq x y z
N MET A 1 -13.21 -16.95 12.53
CA MET A 1 -12.35 -16.62 13.69
C MET A 1 -10.99 -16.29 13.09
N ILE A 2 -10.60 -15.01 13.09
CA ILE A 2 -9.31 -14.58 12.56
C ILE A 2 -8.27 -14.97 13.61
N ASP A 3 -7.30 -15.79 13.20
CA ASP A 3 -6.19 -16.21 14.05
C ASP A 3 -5.26 -15.01 14.31
N VAL A 4 -5.12 -14.67 15.59
CA VAL A 4 -4.36 -13.50 16.10
C VAL A 4 -2.86 -13.81 16.21
N THR A 5 -2.38 -14.94 15.67
CA THR A 5 -0.98 -15.36 15.82
C THR A 5 -0.04 -14.95 14.68
N ASP A 6 -0.49 -14.24 13.63
CA ASP A 6 0.43 -13.69 12.61
C ASP A 6 1.20 -12.47 13.16
N ARG A 7 2.14 -12.78 14.06
CA ARG A 7 3.13 -11.82 14.54
C ARG A 7 3.95 -11.37 13.33
N GLY A 8 3.87 -10.07 13.07
CA GLY A 8 4.64 -9.44 12.01
C GLY A 8 6.13 -9.77 12.05
N ALA A 9 6.69 -9.73 10.84
CA ALA A 9 8.11 -9.65 10.52
C ALA A 9 8.93 -10.91 10.83
N ASN A 10 9.07 -11.79 9.84
CA ASN A 10 10.33 -11.95 9.10
C ASN A 10 10.18 -13.02 8.00
N SER A 11 9.85 -12.62 6.77
CA SER A 11 10.45 -13.30 5.62
C SER A 11 11.23 -12.22 4.88
N SER A 12 12.56 -12.28 4.95
CA SER A 12 13.44 -11.53 4.06
C SER A 12 13.37 -12.12 2.65
N SER A 13 12.16 -12.33 2.13
CA SER A 13 11.96 -12.52 0.70
C SER A 13 12.06 -11.12 0.09
N SER A 14 13.19 -10.83 -0.54
CA SER A 14 13.30 -9.62 -1.36
C SER A 14 12.13 -9.62 -2.32
N LEU A 15 11.22 -8.65 -2.18
CA LEU A 15 10.07 -8.55 -3.06
C LEU A 15 10.57 -8.46 -4.50
N SER A 16 9.98 -9.26 -5.39
CA SER A 16 10.41 -9.28 -6.79
C SER A 16 10.34 -7.88 -7.42
N GLU A 17 11.26 -7.54 -8.31
CA GLU A 17 11.19 -6.28 -9.07
C GLU A 17 9.85 -6.09 -9.77
N THR A 18 9.24 -7.18 -10.24
CA THR A 18 7.91 -7.19 -10.84
C THR A 18 6.85 -6.69 -9.87
N ALA A 19 6.94 -7.03 -8.59
CA ALA A 19 6.02 -6.52 -7.56
C ALA A 19 6.16 -5.00 -7.40
N HIS A 20 7.39 -4.48 -7.44
CA HIS A 20 7.64 -3.04 -7.40
C HIS A 20 7.10 -2.31 -8.65
N LYS A 21 7.32 -2.86 -9.84
CA LYS A 21 6.91 -2.28 -11.13
C LYS A 21 5.39 -2.20 -11.32
N LYS A 22 4.61 -3.05 -10.63
CA LYS A 22 3.13 -3.00 -10.66
C LYS A 22 2.56 -1.70 -10.09
N HIS A 23 3.27 -1.06 -9.18
CA HIS A 23 2.85 0.19 -8.55
C HIS A 23 3.48 1.36 -9.31
N PRO A 24 2.70 2.32 -9.82
CA PRO A 24 3.25 3.54 -10.45
C PRO A 24 4.29 4.29 -9.61
N VAL A 25 4.17 4.25 -8.28
CA VAL A 25 5.17 4.84 -7.36
C VAL A 25 6.52 4.09 -7.35
N GLY A 26 6.63 2.96 -8.05
CA GLY A 26 7.86 2.17 -8.20
C GLY A 26 8.21 1.30 -7.00
N ARG A 27 7.31 1.16 -6.01
CA ARG A 27 7.53 0.29 -4.87
C ARG A 27 6.26 -0.31 -4.30
N VAL A 28 6.42 -1.46 -3.66
CA VAL A 28 5.37 -2.04 -2.80
C VAL A 28 5.15 -1.12 -1.59
N GLY A 29 3.89 -0.99 -1.19
CA GLY A 29 3.49 -0.26 0.00
C GLY A 29 4.13 -0.83 1.27
N ARG A 30 4.35 0.04 2.24
CA ARG A 30 4.84 -0.31 3.58
C ARG A 30 3.74 0.01 4.59
N PRO A 31 3.66 -0.67 5.75
CA PRO A 31 2.68 -0.33 6.79
C PRO A 31 2.68 1.16 7.18
N LYS A 32 3.86 1.81 7.13
CA LYS A 32 4.01 3.24 7.39
C LYS A 32 3.25 4.14 6.40
N ASP A 33 2.98 3.70 5.17
CA ASP A 33 2.20 4.49 4.20
C ASP A 33 0.74 4.64 4.65
N ILE A 34 0.15 3.55 5.16
CA ILE A 34 -1.19 3.56 5.75
C ILE A 34 -1.17 4.34 7.07
N GLY A 35 -0.19 4.09 7.95
CA GLY A 35 -0.08 4.78 9.23
C GLY A 35 0.02 6.31 9.08
N LYS A 36 0.75 6.80 8.07
CA LYS A 36 0.80 8.24 7.76
C LYS A 36 -0.55 8.79 7.27
N ALA A 37 -1.27 8.05 6.44
CA ALA A 37 -2.60 8.46 5.97
C ALA A 37 -3.59 8.52 7.15
N CYS A 38 -3.56 7.54 8.05
CA CYS A 38 -4.36 7.57 9.28
C CYS A 38 -3.99 8.74 10.18
N LEU A 39 -2.69 9.03 10.34
CA LEU A 39 -2.24 10.17 11.14
C LEU A 39 -2.73 11.51 10.58
N PHE A 40 -2.67 11.68 9.26
CA PHE A 40 -3.25 12.85 8.59
C PHE A 40 -4.76 12.94 8.85
N LEU A 41 -5.51 11.87 8.63
CA LEU A 41 -6.96 11.84 8.83
C LEU A 41 -7.40 12.03 10.30
N ALA A 42 -6.51 11.74 11.26
CA ALA A 42 -6.74 11.96 12.68
C ALA A 42 -6.32 13.37 13.14
N SER A 43 -5.70 14.17 12.27
CA SER A 43 -5.21 15.50 12.59
C SER A 43 -6.21 16.60 12.22
N ASP A 44 -6.01 17.80 12.75
CA ASP A 44 -6.82 18.97 12.43
C ASP A 44 -6.68 19.41 10.95
N GLU A 45 -5.60 18.99 10.27
CA GLU A 45 -5.37 19.29 8.85
C GLU A 45 -6.44 18.69 7.94
N SER A 46 -7.14 17.64 8.38
CA SER A 46 -8.24 17.01 7.65
C SER A 46 -9.63 17.38 8.18
N SER A 47 -9.78 18.46 8.94
CA SER A 47 -11.02 18.83 9.65
C SER A 47 -12.29 18.97 8.77
N PHE A 48 -12.15 19.16 7.45
CA PHE A 48 -13.28 19.24 6.52
C PHE A 48 -13.50 17.96 5.69
N ILE A 49 -12.70 16.91 5.91
CA ILE A 49 -12.78 15.64 5.17
C ILE A 49 -13.64 14.67 5.98
N THR A 50 -14.80 14.31 5.44
CA THR A 50 -15.67 13.27 6.01
C THR A 50 -16.38 12.49 4.90
N GLY A 51 -16.74 11.23 5.17
CA GLY A 51 -17.44 10.36 4.22
C GLY A 51 -16.66 9.97 2.95
N ALA A 52 -15.35 10.25 2.92
CA ALA A 52 -14.50 10.02 1.76
C ALA A 52 -13.71 8.71 1.87
N ASN A 53 -13.54 8.02 0.74
CA ASN A 53 -12.61 6.91 0.61
C ASN A 53 -11.23 7.43 0.15
N LEU A 54 -10.21 7.29 1.00
CA LEU A 54 -8.82 7.66 0.66
C LEU A 54 -8.04 6.42 0.17
N ILE A 55 -7.72 6.38 -1.12
CA ILE A 55 -7.01 5.25 -1.75
C ILE A 55 -5.49 5.41 -1.58
N ILE A 56 -4.85 4.45 -0.89
CA ILE A 56 -3.41 4.41 -0.64
C ILE A 56 -2.82 3.10 -1.17
N ASP A 57 -2.59 3.01 -2.48
CA ASP A 57 -2.20 1.77 -3.15
C ASP A 57 -1.00 1.92 -4.11
N GLY A 58 -0.29 3.05 -4.03
CA GLY A 58 0.84 3.33 -4.92
C GLY A 58 0.44 3.54 -6.40
N GLY A 59 -0.84 3.72 -6.70
CA GLY A 59 -1.39 4.01 -8.02
C GLY A 59 -2.02 2.82 -8.76
N MET A 60 -2.11 1.64 -8.13
CA MET A 60 -2.61 0.43 -8.78
C MET A 60 -4.05 0.57 -9.29
N THR A 61 -4.92 1.26 -8.56
CA THR A 61 -6.32 1.51 -8.93
C THR A 61 -6.44 2.29 -10.23
N ARG A 62 -5.49 3.18 -10.55
CA ARG A 62 -5.47 3.90 -11.84
C ARG A 62 -4.80 3.12 -12.95
N LYS A 63 -3.67 2.45 -12.66
CA LYS A 63 -2.91 1.69 -13.65
C LYS A 63 -2.12 0.59 -12.98
N MET A 64 -2.62 -0.64 -13.09
CA MET A 64 -1.87 -1.84 -12.77
C MET A 64 -0.94 -2.18 -13.94
N VAL A 65 0.38 -2.05 -13.74
CA VAL A 65 1.35 -2.37 -14.79
C VAL A 65 1.56 -3.88 -14.83
N TYR A 66 1.11 -4.53 -15.91
CA TYR A 66 1.44 -5.92 -16.18
C TYR A 66 2.80 -5.99 -16.87
N VAL A 67 3.73 -6.70 -16.24
CA VAL A 67 5.01 -7.04 -16.86
C VAL A 67 4.77 -8.27 -17.72
N GLU A 68 4.80 -8.11 -19.05
CA GLU A 68 4.74 -9.23 -19.97
C GLU A 68 5.92 -10.16 -19.73
N LYS A 69 5.63 -11.46 -19.50
CA LYS A 69 6.65 -12.49 -19.67
C LYS A 69 6.76 -12.74 -21.17
N ARG A 70 7.83 -12.27 -21.78
CA ARG A 70 8.24 -12.79 -23.09
C ARG A 70 8.61 -14.27 -22.86
N TRP A 71 7.98 -15.15 -23.63
CA TRP A 71 8.17 -16.60 -23.61
C TRP A 71 9.64 -16.99 -23.64
#